data_AF-A0A8S4DQU3-F1
#
_entry.id   AF-A0A8S4DQU3-F1
#
_cell.length_a   1.000
_cell.length_b   1.000
_cell.length_c   1.000
_cell.angle_alpha   90.00
_cell.angle_beta   90.00
_cell.angle_gamma   90.00
#
_symmetry.space_group_name_H-M   'P 1'
#
loop_
_entity.id
_entity.type
_entity.pdbx_description
1 polymer ?
#
loop_
_entity_poly.entity_id
_entity_poly.type
_entity_poly.pdbx_seq_one_letter_code
_entity_poly.pdbx_strand_id
1 'polypeptide(L)'
;MSETNNNTPSRPGEAALLNMKLLKSECSVFKVPKVPTRKVNKKSKVLDEELYVEGISKIIQRDFFPDLEKLKAQNDFLEATENKDYERLRELTHKYSGQRPPTEPYNSPATFDTPNLDHSGSPMTPTVREMGTLSEQNTATEKPKDITDNHTLGK
;
A
#
# COMPACT_ATOMS: atom_id res chain seq x y z
N MET A 1 8.38 5.09 -83.52
CA MET A 1 8.09 5.38 -82.10
C MET A 1 6.69 4.88 -81.79
N SER A 2 6.59 3.79 -81.05
CA SER A 2 5.32 3.21 -80.62
C SER A 2 5.50 2.69 -79.19
N GLU A 3 5.23 3.55 -78.22
CA GLU A 3 4.98 3.16 -76.84
C GLU A 3 3.47 3.11 -76.64
N THR A 4 2.91 1.91 -76.58
CA THR A 4 1.53 1.70 -76.11
C THR A 4 1.60 0.88 -74.83
N ASN A 5 1.32 1.56 -73.71
CA ASN A 5 1.23 0.97 -72.38
C ASN A 5 0.09 -0.05 -72.33
N ASN A 6 0.45 -1.34 -72.20
CA ASN A 6 -0.47 -2.47 -72.03
C ASN A 6 -0.99 -2.55 -70.59
N ASN A 7 -1.95 -1.70 -70.22
CA ASN A 7 -2.65 -1.86 -68.95
C ASN A 7 -4.15 -1.56 -69.06
N THR A 8 -4.79 -2.14 -70.07
CA THR A 8 -6.25 -2.21 -70.12
C THR A 8 -6.70 -3.57 -69.55
N PRO A 9 -7.61 -3.60 -68.56
CA PRO A 9 -8.07 -4.84 -67.97
C PRO A 9 -8.76 -5.68 -69.04
N SER A 10 -8.19 -6.85 -69.33
CA SER A 10 -8.59 -7.73 -70.43
C SER A 10 -9.99 -8.31 -70.24
N ARG A 11 -10.50 -8.35 -68.99
CA ARG A 11 -11.84 -8.87 -68.66
C ARG A 11 -12.63 -7.92 -67.78
N PRO A 12 -13.94 -7.72 -68.04
CA PRO A 12 -14.79 -6.94 -67.17
C PRO A 12 -14.79 -7.56 -65.75
N GLY A 13 -14.49 -6.75 -64.74
CA GLY A 13 -14.42 -7.18 -63.33
C GLY A 13 -13.02 -7.52 -62.80
N GLU A 14 -12.00 -7.60 -63.65
CA GLU A 14 -10.63 -7.92 -63.22
C GLU A 14 -10.03 -6.82 -62.32
N ALA A 15 -10.27 -5.56 -62.66
CA ALA A 15 -9.88 -4.41 -61.83
C ALA A 15 -10.53 -4.47 -60.43
N ALA A 16 -11.78 -4.94 -60.33
CA ALA A 16 -12.47 -5.07 -59.05
C ALA A 16 -11.84 -6.14 -58.16
N LEU A 17 -11.41 -7.27 -58.74
CA LEU A 17 -10.74 -8.34 -57.99
C LEU A 17 -9.36 -7.91 -57.46
N LEU A 18 -8.60 -7.16 -58.26
CA LEU A 18 -7.31 -6.60 -57.81
C LEU A 18 -7.51 -5.61 -56.65
N ASN A 19 -8.51 -4.72 -56.76
CA ASN A 19 -8.84 -3.78 -55.69
C ASN A 19 -9.31 -4.50 -54.42
N MET A 20 -10.12 -5.56 -54.54
CA MET A 20 -10.54 -6.38 -53.39
C MET A 20 -9.38 -7.11 -52.70
N LYS A 21 -8.37 -7.52 -53.47
CA LYS A 21 -7.15 -8.14 -52.92
C LYS A 21 -6.30 -7.11 -52.18
N LEU A 22 -6.15 -5.90 -52.73
CA LEU A 22 -5.43 -4.79 -52.10
C LEU A 22 -6.10 -4.35 -50.78
N LEU A 23 -7.43 -4.23 -50.76
CA LEU A 23 -8.19 -3.88 -49.55
C LEU A 23 -7.98 -4.90 -48.41
N LYS A 24 -7.91 -6.21 -48.72
CA LYS A 24 -7.64 -7.25 -47.71
C LYS A 24 -6.25 -7.12 -47.08
N SER A 25 -5.23 -6.80 -47.87
CA SER A 25 -3.87 -6.58 -47.34
C SER A 25 -3.76 -5.28 -46.54
N GLU A 26 -4.42 -4.20 -46.98
CA GLU A 26 -4.33 -2.90 -46.32
C GLU A 26 -5.15 -2.80 -45.02
N CYS A 27 -6.24 -3.56 -44.88
CA CYS A 27 -6.97 -3.65 -43.61
C CYS A 27 -6.15 -4.32 -42.49
N SER A 28 -5.12 -5.11 -42.82
CA SER A 28 -4.21 -5.69 -41.81
C SER A 28 -3.30 -4.63 -41.15
N VAL A 29 -3.13 -3.47 -41.79
CA VAL A 29 -2.31 -2.35 -41.29
C VAL A 29 -3.12 -1.47 -40.32
N PHE A 30 -4.46 -1.51 -40.40
CA PHE A 30 -5.31 -0.83 -39.46
C PHE A 30 -5.39 -1.60 -38.14
N LYS A 31 -4.85 -1.02 -37.06
CA LYS A 31 -4.95 -1.58 -35.71
C LYS A 31 -6.41 -1.67 -35.31
N VAL A 32 -6.98 -2.88 -35.39
CA VAL A 32 -8.32 -3.14 -34.85
C VAL A 32 -8.25 -2.91 -33.33
N PRO A 33 -9.07 -2.01 -32.76
CA PRO A 33 -9.12 -1.82 -31.32
C PRO A 33 -9.39 -3.16 -30.64
N LYS A 34 -8.59 -3.53 -29.65
CA LYS A 34 -8.79 -4.75 -28.87
C LYS A 34 -10.02 -4.55 -27.99
N VAL A 35 -11.20 -4.80 -28.55
CA VAL A 35 -12.46 -4.70 -27.82
C VAL A 35 -12.42 -5.72 -26.68
N PRO A 36 -12.65 -5.31 -25.42
CA PRO A 36 -12.65 -6.25 -24.31
C PRO A 36 -13.74 -7.31 -24.57
N THR A 37 -13.32 -8.57 -24.65
CA THR A 37 -14.23 -9.70 -24.83
C THR A 37 -15.23 -9.71 -23.69
N ARG A 38 -16.53 -9.75 -24.01
CA ARG A 38 -17.60 -9.81 -23.00
C ARG A 38 -17.31 -10.97 -22.03
N LYS A 39 -17.23 -10.65 -20.73
CA LYS A 39 -16.98 -11.65 -19.68
C LYS A 39 -18.11 -12.68 -19.76
N VAL A 40 -17.78 -13.90 -20.17
CA VAL A 40 -18.74 -15.02 -20.18
C VAL A 40 -19.24 -15.19 -18.74
N ASN A 41 -20.56 -15.21 -18.56
CA ASN A 41 -21.19 -15.42 -17.26
C ASN A 41 -20.71 -16.75 -16.68
N LYS A 42 -19.82 -16.69 -15.70
CA LYS A 42 -19.33 -17.88 -14.99
C LYS A 42 -20.49 -18.41 -14.16
N LYS A 43 -20.83 -19.68 -14.32
CA LYS A 43 -21.83 -20.35 -13.48
C LYS A 43 -21.39 -20.25 -12.02
N SER A 44 -22.32 -19.95 -11.12
CA SER A 44 -22.04 -19.93 -9.68
C SER A 44 -21.54 -21.31 -9.26
N LYS A 45 -20.37 -21.35 -8.63
CA LYS A 45 -19.82 -22.56 -8.02
C LYS A 45 -20.22 -22.56 -6.55
N VAL A 46 -20.88 -23.63 -6.09
CA VAL A 46 -21.10 -23.85 -4.66
C VAL A 46 -19.73 -24.06 -4.01
N LEU A 47 -19.43 -23.22 -3.02
CA LEU A 47 -18.18 -23.27 -2.25
C LEU A 47 -18.41 -24.10 -0.99
N ASP A 48 -17.31 -24.66 -0.47
CA ASP A 48 -17.29 -25.25 0.86
C ASP A 48 -17.50 -24.16 1.93
N GLU A 49 -18.13 -24.52 3.04
CA GLU A 49 -18.52 -23.56 4.09
C GLU A 49 -17.31 -22.87 4.70
N GLU A 50 -16.24 -23.63 4.98
CA GLU A 50 -14.99 -23.09 5.54
C GLU A 50 -14.34 -22.06 4.60
N LEU A 51 -14.28 -22.37 3.30
CA LEU A 51 -13.73 -21.45 2.29
C LEU A 51 -14.60 -20.20 2.11
N TYR A 52 -15.93 -20.38 2.18
CA TYR A 52 -16.87 -19.27 2.10
C TYR A 52 -16.70 -18.31 3.28
N VAL A 53 -16.65 -18.85 4.50
CA VAL A 53 -16.46 -18.06 5.72
C VAL A 53 -15.10 -17.35 5.68
N GLU A 54 -14.01 -18.04 5.36
CA GLU A 54 -12.68 -17.42 5.24
C GLU A 54 -12.66 -16.28 4.21
N GLY A 55 -13.29 -16.50 3.05
CA GLY A 55 -13.41 -15.49 2.00
C GLY A 55 -14.20 -14.27 2.45
N ILE A 56 -15.34 -14.48 3.12
CA ILE A 56 -16.17 -13.40 3.66
C ILE A 56 -15.46 -12.67 4.80
N SER A 57 -14.80 -13.37 5.73
CA SER A 57 -14.03 -12.76 6.80
C SER A 57 -12.95 -11.82 6.27
N LYS A 58 -12.25 -12.20 5.19
CA LYS A 58 -11.27 -11.32 4.52
C LYS A 58 -11.90 -10.06 3.94
N ILE A 59 -13.07 -10.18 3.32
CA ILE A 59 -13.80 -9.03 2.76
C ILE A 59 -14.26 -8.10 3.89
N ILE A 60 -14.85 -8.65 4.95
CA ILE A 60 -15.30 -7.88 6.10
C ILE A 60 -14.11 -7.18 6.77
N GLN A 61 -12.99 -7.87 6.98
CA GLN A 61 -11.79 -7.26 7.55
C GLN A 61 -11.29 -6.09 6.70
N ARG A 62 -11.24 -6.24 5.38
CA ARG A 62 -10.82 -5.17 4.46
C ARG A 62 -11.71 -3.93 4.57
N ASP A 63 -13.03 -4.13 4.65
CA ASP A 63 -14.00 -3.03 4.53
C ASP A 63 -14.35 -2.40 5.88
N PHE A 64 -14.36 -3.19 6.96
CA PHE A 64 -14.79 -2.74 8.29
C PHE A 64 -13.66 -2.69 9.32
N PHE A 65 -12.57 -3.44 9.13
CA PHE A 65 -11.48 -3.53 10.10
C PHE A 65 -10.10 -3.37 9.44
N PRO A 66 -9.83 -2.24 8.77
CA PRO A 66 -8.57 -2.03 8.06
C PRO A 66 -7.36 -2.08 8.99
N ASP A 67 -7.51 -1.64 10.24
CA ASP A 67 -6.44 -1.58 11.24
C ASP A 67 -6.37 -2.82 12.16
N LEU A 68 -7.12 -3.89 11.85
CA LEU A 68 -7.19 -5.09 12.69
C LEU A 68 -5.81 -5.73 12.93
N GLU A 69 -4.94 -5.70 11.91
CA GLU A 69 -3.57 -6.22 12.02
C GLU A 69 -2.73 -5.39 13.00
N LYS A 70 -2.83 -4.06 12.93
CA LYS A 70 -2.13 -3.15 13.85
C LYS A 70 -2.60 -3.34 15.29
N LEU A 71 -3.91 -3.47 15.50
CA LEU A 71 -4.49 -3.71 16.83
C LEU A 71 -4.02 -5.04 17.42
N LYS A 72 -3.97 -6.10 16.61
CA LYS A 72 -3.41 -7.39 17.04
C LYS A 72 -1.95 -7.27 17.44
N ALA A 73 -1.13 -6.61 16.62
CA ALA A 73 0.28 -6.38 16.91
C ALA A 73 0.49 -5.61 18.22
N GLN A 74 -0.33 -4.60 18.48
CA GLN A 74 -0.29 -3.83 19.73
C GLN A 74 -0.67 -4.69 20.94
N ASN A 75 -1.73 -5.50 20.81
CA ASN A 75 -2.16 -6.39 21.88
C ASN A 75 -1.08 -7.44 22.20
N ASP A 76 -0.54 -8.10 21.17
CA ASP A 76 0.57 -9.04 21.29
C ASP A 76 1.81 -8.41 21.95
N PHE A 77 2.09 -7.13 21.68
CA PHE A 77 3.20 -6.40 22.31
C PHE A 77 2.95 -6.19 23.80
N LEU A 78 1.73 -5.80 24.18
CA LEU A 78 1.35 -5.61 25.57
C LEU A 78 1.39 -6.93 26.34
N GLU A 79 0.84 -8.01 25.77
CA GLU A 79 0.87 -9.35 26.35
C GLU A 79 2.30 -9.84 26.59
N ALA A 80 3.19 -9.68 25.60
CA ALA A 80 4.60 -10.04 25.75
C ALA A 80 5.32 -9.21 26.81
N THR A 81 4.96 -7.92 26.93
CA THR A 81 5.52 -7.01 27.94
C THR A 81 5.08 -7.41 29.35
N GLU A 82 3.80 -7.73 29.53
CA GLU A 82 3.22 -8.17 30.81
C GLU A 82 3.82 -9.51 31.26
N ASN A 83 3.95 -10.46 30.32
CA ASN A 83 4.55 -11.77 30.57
C ASN A 83 6.08 -11.74 30.68
N LYS A 84 6.72 -10.59 30.42
CA LYS A 84 8.20 -10.41 30.34
C LYS A 84 8.87 -11.37 29.35
N ASP A 85 8.17 -11.68 28.27
CA ASP A 85 8.69 -12.51 27.18
C ASP A 85 9.46 -11.62 26.18
N TYR A 86 10.76 -11.49 26.43
CA TYR A 86 11.65 -10.67 25.60
C TYR A 86 11.91 -11.26 24.21
N GLU A 87 11.76 -12.57 24.02
CA GLU A 87 11.92 -13.21 22.72
C GLU A 87 10.76 -12.81 21.80
N ARG A 88 9.53 -12.97 22.29
CA ARG A 88 8.33 -12.55 21.55
C ARG A 88 8.31 -11.04 21.30
N LEU A 89 8.75 -10.23 22.27
CA LEU A 89 8.87 -8.78 22.11
C LEU A 89 9.86 -8.41 20.99
N ARG A 90 11.00 -9.11 20.91
CA ARG A 90 11.99 -8.90 19.85
C ARG A 90 11.41 -9.25 18.49
N GLU A 91 10.72 -10.38 18.37
CA GLU A 91 10.09 -10.78 17.10
C GLU A 91 9.02 -9.79 16.65
N LEU A 92 8.17 -9.35 17.56
CA LEU A 92 7.14 -8.36 17.27
C LEU A 92 7.71 -7.02 16.83
N THR A 93 8.72 -6.53 17.55
CA THR A 93 9.40 -5.29 17.18
C THR A 93 10.03 -5.40 15.81
N HIS A 94 10.72 -6.50 15.47
CA HIS A 94 11.27 -6.68 14.12
C HIS A 94 10.20 -6.77 13.04
N LYS A 95 9.06 -7.44 13.32
CA LYS A 95 7.96 -7.57 12.35
C LYS A 95 7.28 -6.23 12.06
N TYR A 96 7.11 -5.40 13.08
CA TYR A 96 6.31 -4.17 13.01
C TYR A 96 7.10 -2.85 13.12
N SER A 97 8.43 -2.87 13.28
CA SER A 97 9.28 -1.65 13.37
C SER A 97 9.33 -0.83 12.07
N GLY A 98 8.69 -1.32 11.00
CA GLY A 98 8.78 -0.76 9.67
C GLY A 98 10.15 -1.03 9.04
N GLN A 99 10.18 -1.06 7.71
CA GLN A 99 11.43 -1.01 6.95
C GLN A 99 11.98 0.41 7.06
N ARG A 100 12.58 0.74 8.21
CA ARG A 100 13.37 1.96 8.31
C ARG A 100 14.57 1.73 7.38
N PRO A 101 14.76 2.55 6.33
CA PRO A 101 15.96 2.43 5.53
C PRO A 101 17.14 2.52 6.51
N PRO A 102 18.17 1.65 6.37
CA PRO A 102 19.36 1.75 7.19
C PRO A 102 19.80 3.21 7.18
N THR A 103 19.67 3.86 8.33
CA THR A 103 20.27 5.18 8.53
C THR A 103 21.75 4.90 8.61
N GLU A 104 22.39 4.72 7.46
CA GLU A 104 23.83 4.79 7.35
C GLU A 104 24.22 6.10 8.03
N PRO A 105 25.02 6.08 9.11
CA PRO A 105 25.55 7.31 9.66
C PRO A 105 26.26 7.99 8.49
N TYR A 106 25.79 9.17 8.11
CA TYR A 106 26.38 9.92 7.03
C TYR A 106 27.85 10.12 7.41
N ASN A 107 28.77 9.46 6.69
CA ASN A 107 30.20 9.70 6.80
C ASN A 107 30.48 11.09 6.22
N SER A 108 30.02 12.14 6.91
CA SER A 108 30.52 13.49 6.70
C SER A 108 31.99 13.44 7.06
N PRO A 109 32.91 13.80 6.15
CA PRO A 109 34.31 13.96 6.48
C PRO A 109 34.42 14.93 7.66
N ALA A 110 35.00 14.47 8.77
CA ALA A 110 35.27 15.28 9.96
C ALA A 110 36.44 16.26 9.73
N THR A 111 36.58 16.82 8.53
CA THR A 111 37.74 17.62 8.12
C THR A 111 37.51 19.13 8.15
N PHE A 112 36.36 19.62 8.62
CA PHE A 112 36.28 21.02 9.08
C PHE A 112 36.31 21.06 10.60
N ASP A 113 37.54 20.96 11.08
CA ASP A 113 37.97 21.12 12.46
C ASP A 113 37.47 22.48 12.98
N THR A 114 36.41 22.46 13.78
CA THR A 114 35.92 23.65 14.47
C THR A 114 36.62 23.65 15.82
N PRO A 115 37.50 24.62 16.13
CA PRO A 115 38.40 24.52 17.26
C PRO A 115 37.62 24.36 18.58
N ASN A 116 37.78 23.17 19.17
CA ASN A 116 37.43 22.69 20.50
C ASN A 116 36.39 23.49 21.31
N LEU A 117 35.19 22.93 21.40
CA LEU A 117 34.34 23.07 22.59
C LEU A 117 33.82 21.68 22.97
N ASP A 118 34.65 20.91 23.67
CA ASP A 118 34.24 19.87 24.64
C ASP A 118 33.04 18.99 24.25
N HIS A 119 33.15 18.21 23.18
CA HIS A 119 32.09 17.25 22.81
C HIS A 119 32.25 15.96 23.64
N SER A 120 31.73 15.95 24.87
CA SER A 120 31.42 14.70 25.56
C SER A 120 30.27 14.03 24.81
N GLY A 121 30.55 12.89 24.17
CA GLY A 121 29.62 12.18 23.30
C GLY A 121 28.27 11.86 23.95
N SER A 122 27.24 12.64 23.61
CA SER A 122 25.84 12.22 23.59
C SER A 122 24.99 13.32 22.94
N PRO A 123 24.28 13.05 21.82
CA PRO A 123 23.16 13.88 21.44
C PRO A 123 22.00 13.52 22.36
N MET A 124 21.97 14.12 23.55
CA MET A 124 20.71 14.29 24.27
C MET A 124 19.83 15.18 23.40
N THR A 125 18.78 14.62 22.83
CA THR A 125 17.66 15.42 22.33
C THR A 125 17.14 16.28 23.49
N PRO A 126 17.05 17.62 23.38
CA PRO A 126 16.26 18.37 24.32
C PRO A 126 14.80 18.08 23.99
N THR A 127 14.24 17.04 24.60
CA THR A 127 12.81 17.07 24.89
C THR A 127 12.61 18.30 25.75
N VAL A 128 11.95 19.33 25.21
CA VAL A 128 11.35 20.38 26.02
C VAL A 128 10.31 19.67 26.88
N ARG A 129 10.76 19.18 28.04
CA ARG A 129 9.89 18.95 29.18
C ARG A 129 9.54 20.34 29.66
N GLU A 130 8.33 20.76 29.36
CA GLU A 130 7.68 21.84 30.07
C GLU A 130 7.78 21.49 31.56
N MET A 131 8.66 22.22 32.26
CA MET A 131 8.80 22.16 33.70
C MET A 131 7.51 22.74 34.27
N GLY A 132 6.51 21.88 34.46
CA GLY A 132 5.43 22.13 35.39
C GLY A 132 6.04 22.35 36.76
N THR A 133 6.14 23.61 37.15
CA THR A 133 6.53 24.05 38.47
C THR A 133 5.69 23.32 39.50
N LEU A 134 6.35 22.53 40.36
CA LEU A 134 5.74 22.06 41.61
C LEU A 134 5.52 23.28 42.51
N SER A 135 4.32 23.84 42.43
CA SER A 135 3.74 24.62 43.52
C SER A 135 2.89 23.67 44.35
N GLU A 136 3.43 23.22 45.47
CA GLU A 136 2.62 22.69 46.57
C GLU A 136 1.69 23.79 47.07
N GLN A 137 0.38 23.69 46.76
CA GLN A 137 -0.69 24.21 47.61
C GLN A 137 -1.93 23.30 47.52
N ASN A 138 -2.18 22.62 48.63
CA ASN A 138 -3.45 22.22 49.26
C ASN A 138 -4.74 21.99 48.42
N THR A 139 -5.29 20.78 48.64
CA THR A 139 -6.72 20.41 48.81
C THR A 139 -7.74 20.77 47.71
N ALA A 140 -8.12 19.80 46.88
CA ALA A 140 -9.51 19.39 46.66
C ALA A 140 -9.58 18.18 45.71
N THR A 141 -10.43 17.22 46.05
CA THR A 141 -10.65 15.93 45.40
C THR A 141 -11.32 16.10 44.04
N GLU A 142 -10.61 15.89 42.93
CA GLU A 142 -11.25 15.66 41.63
C GLU A 142 -10.70 14.39 40.97
N LYS A 143 -11.62 13.46 40.70
CA LYS A 143 -11.35 12.14 40.12
C LYS A 143 -10.86 12.28 38.67
N PRO A 144 -9.98 11.38 38.19
CA PRO A 144 -9.60 11.35 36.78
C PRO A 144 -10.81 10.99 35.91
N LYS A 145 -11.03 11.74 34.83
CA LYS A 145 -12.10 11.48 33.86
C LYS A 145 -11.79 10.19 33.09
N ASP A 146 -12.69 9.22 33.19
CA ASP A 146 -12.60 7.95 32.49
C ASP A 146 -12.97 8.14 31.01
N ILE A 147 -12.13 7.62 30.10
CA ILE A 147 -12.26 7.81 28.66
C ILE A 147 -13.46 7.02 28.08
N THR A 148 -14.04 6.10 28.86
CA THR A 148 -15.15 5.25 28.43
C THR A 148 -16.53 5.90 28.52
N ASP A 149 -16.67 7.06 29.17
CA ASP A 149 -17.98 7.68 29.42
C ASP A 149 -18.71 8.16 28.16
N ASN A 150 -17.99 8.34 27.04
CA ASN A 150 -18.58 8.82 25.79
C ASN A 150 -19.20 7.72 24.91
N HIS A 151 -19.12 6.44 25.32
CA HIS A 151 -19.50 5.30 24.47
C HIS A 151 -20.64 4.43 25.02
N THR A 152 -21.40 4.91 26.01
CA THR A 152 -22.64 4.24 26.41
C THR A 152 -23.78 4.60 25.44
N LEU A 153 -24.17 3.63 24.62
CA LEU A 153 -25.40 3.67 23.82
C LEU A 153 -26.59 3.56 24.79
N GLY A 154 -27.29 4.68 24.99
CA GLY A 154 -28.52 4.74 25.77
C GLY A 154 -29.59 3.79 25.21
N LYS A 155 -30.29 3.11 26.12
CA LYS A 155 -31.45 2.26 25.83
C LYS A 155 -32.66 3.06 25.39
#